data_AF-A0A3S4J4R3-F1
#
_entry.id   AF-A0A3S4J4R3-F1
#
_cell.length_a   1.000
_cell.length_b   1.000
_cell.length_c   1.000
_cell.angle_alpha   90.00
_cell.angle_beta   90.00
_cell.angle_gamma   90.00
#
_symmetry.space_group_name_H-M   'P 1'
#
loop_
_entity.id
_entity.type
_entity.pdbx_description
1 polymer ?
#
loop_
_entity_poly.entity_id
_entity_poly.type
_entity_poly.pdbx_seq_one_letter_code
_entity_poly.pdbx_strand_id
1 'polypeptide(L)' 'MKVKAVFINKPGEVETRWVDYPHKKENEVLIKVDAARHLRIGYRGFSWNEPTGYLPKNYWA' A
#
# COMPACT_ATOMS: atom_id res chain seq x y z
N MET A 1 4.03 -2.03 20.81
CA MET A 1 2.75 -2.23 20.09
C MET A 1 3.06 -2.50 18.63
N LYS A 2 2.41 -3.48 17.99
CA LYS A 2 2.61 -3.76 16.55
C LYS A 2 1.44 -3.20 15.73
N VAL A 3 1.71 -2.79 14.50
CA VAL A 3 0.72 -2.27 13.53
C VAL A 3 0.75 -3.10 12.26
N LYS A 4 -0.40 -3.20 11.58
CA LYS A 4 -0.49 -3.89 10.30
C LYS A 4 -0.10 -2.91 9.19
N ALA A 5 0.90 -3.27 8.39
CA ALA A 5 1.36 -2.51 7.25
C ALA A 5 1.19 -3.32 5.95
N VAL A 6 0.96 -2.61 4.85
CA VAL A 6 0.85 -3.19 3.50
C VAL A 6 2.17 -2.93 2.77
N PHE A 7 2.79 -4.00 2.29
CA PHE A 7 4.04 -3.98 1.53
C PHE A 7 3.77 -4.35 0.09
N ILE A 8 4.47 -3.68 -0.82
CA ILE A 8 4.55 -4.06 -2.23
C ILE A 8 6.00 -4.47 -2.44
N ASN A 9 6.27 -5.77 -2.36
CA ASN A 9 7.64 -6.29 -2.46
C ASN A 9 8.11 -6.27 -3.92
N LYS A 10 7.19 -6.58 -4.83
CA LYS A 10 7.37 -6.58 -6.29
C LYS A 10 6.08 -6.10 -6.96
N PRO A 11 6.15 -5.58 -8.19
CA PRO A 11 4.95 -5.26 -8.96
C PRO A 11 4.00 -6.47 -9.00
N GLY A 12 2.75 -6.27 -8.59
CA GLY A 12 1.72 -7.31 -8.56
C GLY A 12 1.70 -8.16 -7.29
N GLU A 13 2.71 -8.03 -6.42
CA GLU A 13 2.81 -8.78 -5.16
C GLU A 13 2.57 -7.85 -3.97
N VAL A 14 1.40 -8.01 -3.34
CA VAL A 14 1.00 -7.25 -2.15
C VAL A 14 0.96 -8.19 -0.96
N GLU A 15 1.60 -7.80 0.14
CA GLU A 15 1.61 -8.56 1.38
C GLU A 15 1.28 -7.67 2.57
N THR A 16 0.56 -8.21 3.55
CA THR A 16 0.34 -7.49 4.82
C THR A 16 1.18 -8.11 5.93
N ARG A 17 1.97 -7.30 6.63
CA ARG A 17 2.84 -7.74 7.73
C ARG A 17 2.58 -6.93 9.00
N TRP A 18 2.77 -7.57 10.15
CA TRP A 18 2.81 -6.89 11.43
C TRP A 18 4.19 -6.32 11.68
N VAL A 19 4.29 -5.01 11.82
CA VAL A 19 5.53 -4.27 12.04
C VAL A 19 5.49 -3.55 13.37
N ASP A 20 6.66 -3.18 13.88
CA ASP A 20 6.74 -2.37 15.09
C ASP A 20 6.19 -0.96 14.85
N TYR A 21 5.60 -0.38 15.89
CA TYR A 21 5.07 0.98 15.81
C TYR A 21 6.22 1.96 15.54
N PRO A 22 6.10 2.86 14.54
CA PRO A 22 7.19 3.75 14.17
C PRO A 22 7.53 4.73 15.29
N HIS A 23 8.83 5.00 15.46
CA HIS A 23 9.33 6.03 16.37
C HIS A 23 9.50 7.35 15.61
N LYS A 24 8.82 8.41 16.05
CA LYS A 24 8.92 9.74 15.42
C LYS A 24 10.30 10.37 15.68
N LYS A 25 10.90 10.98 14.67
CA LYS A 25 12.06 11.87 14.84
C LYS A 25 11.63 13.31 15.14
N GLU A 26 12.59 14.14 15.52
CA GLU A 26 12.38 15.58 15.65
C GLU A 26 12.00 16.14 14.26
N ASN A 27 10.85 16.80 14.17
CA ASN A 27 10.19 17.29 12.94
C ASN A 27 9.36 16.29 12.12
N GLU A 28 9.11 15.07 12.63
CA GLU A 28 8.15 14.15 12.02
C GLU A 28 6.81 14.13 12.79
N VAL A 29 5.73 13.88 12.05
CA VAL A 29 4.40 13.63 12.62
C VAL A 29 4.00 12.18 12.39
N LEU A 30 3.37 11.58 13.40
CA LEU A 30 2.76 10.26 13.27
C LEU A 30 1.28 10.43 12.93
N ILE A 31 0.88 9.82 11.82
CA ILE A 31 -0.50 9.89 11.33
C ILE A 31 -1.14 8.53 11.54
N LYS A 32 -2.25 8.52 12.29
CA LYS A 32 -3.14 7.36 12.31
C LYS A 32 -3.98 7.38 11.03
N VAL A 33 -3.88 6.31 10.25
CA VAL A 33 -4.63 6.17 9.00
C VAL A 33 -5.86 5.29 9.28
N ASP A 34 -7.05 5.88 9.22
CA ASP A 34 -8.31 5.13 9.35
C ASP A 34 -8.77 4.54 8.00
N ALA A 35 -8.48 5.23 6.90
CA ALA A 35 -8.74 4.77 5.54
C ALA A 35 -7.72 5.34 4.55
N ALA A 36 -7.39 4.57 3.51
CA ALA A 36 -6.57 5.01 2.39
C ALA A 36 -7.20 4.53 1.08
N ARG A 37 -7.13 5.37 0.04
CA ARG A 37 -7.64 5.05 -1.30
C ARG A 37 -6.48 4.83 -2.26
N HIS A 38 -6.60 3.81 -3.11
CA HIS A 38 -5.68 3.60 -4.22
C HIS A 38 -5.91 4.66 -5.30
N LEU A 39 -4.83 5.35 -5.70
CA LEU A 39 -4.81 6.27 -6.82
C LEU A 39 -4.20 5.59 -8.05
N ARG A 40 -4.56 6.05 -9.26
CA ARG A 40 -4.03 5.53 -10.53
C ARG A 40 -2.49 5.58 -10.61
N ILE A 41 -1.87 6.59 -10.01
CA ILE A 41 -0.39 6.66 -9.91
C ILE A 41 0.19 5.51 -9.08
N GLY A 42 -0.54 5.05 -8.06
CA GLY A 42 -0.20 3.86 -7.30
C GLY A 42 -0.10 2.63 -8.20
N TYR A 43 -1.09 2.39 -9.07
CA TYR A 43 -1.12 1.24 -9.99
C TYR A 43 0.10 1.09 -10.90
N ARG A 44 0.77 2.19 -11.27
CA ARG A 44 1.99 2.11 -12.10
C ARG A 44 3.14 1.40 -11.36
N GLY A 45 3.16 1.44 -10.03
CA GLY A 45 4.05 0.62 -9.21
C GLY A 45 3.61 -0.84 -9.08
N PHE A 46 2.33 -1.14 -9.30
CA PHE A 46 1.76 -2.50 -9.22
C PHE A 46 1.84 -3.27 -10.55
N SER A 47 1.80 -2.61 -11.70
CA SER A 47 1.88 -3.28 -13.00
C SER A 47 3.13 -2.81 -13.75
N TRP A 48 4.17 -3.64 -13.75
CA TRP A 48 5.33 -3.44 -14.62
C TRP A 48 5.25 -4.24 -15.93
N ASN A 49 4.18 -5.00 -16.18
CA ASN A 49 4.16 -5.97 -17.28
C ASN A 49 3.03 -5.84 -18.32
N GLU A 50 2.08 -4.90 -18.24
CA GLU A 50 1.08 -4.77 -19.32
C GLU A 50 0.68 -3.31 -19.65
N PRO A 51 0.52 -2.96 -20.95
CA PRO A 51 0.05 -1.65 -21.36
C PRO A 51 -1.44 -1.53 -21.08
N THR A 52 -1.79 -0.61 -20.16
CA THR A 52 -3.12 0.01 -20.00
C THR A 52 -4.31 -0.84 -20.47
N GLY A 53 -4.67 -1.87 -19.70
CA GLY A 53 -5.86 -2.69 -19.95
C GLY A 53 -6.58 -3.03 -18.64
N TYR A 54 -7.83 -2.61 -18.54
CA TYR A 54 -8.94 -3.09 -17.70
C TYR A 54 -8.66 -3.79 -16.36
N LEU A 55 -9.21 -3.22 -15.28
CA LEU A 55 -9.26 -3.80 -13.94
C LEU A 55 -10.00 -5.16 -13.92
N PRO A 56 -9.49 -6.19 -13.21
CA PRO A 56 -10.30 -7.34 -12.85
C PRO A 56 -11.38 -6.91 -11.83
N LYS A 57 -12.63 -7.32 -12.11
CA LYS A 57 -13.87 -6.92 -11.40
C LYS A 57 -13.95 -7.30 -9.91
N ASN A 58 -12.95 -7.99 -9.34
CA ASN A 58 -13.06 -8.62 -8.02
C ASN A 58 -12.40 -7.83 -6.88
N TYR A 59 -12.04 -6.56 -7.10
CA TYR A 59 -11.47 -5.70 -6.05
C TYR A 59 -12.51 -4.90 -5.25
N TRP A 60 -13.77 -5.31 -5.32
CA TRP A 60 -14.86 -4.80 -4.48
C TRP A 60 -15.66 -5.98 -3.93
N ALA A 61 -15.22 -6.52 -2.81
CA ALA A 61 -16.01 -7.33 -1.88
C ALA A 61 -15.51 -7.06 -0.46
#